data_AF-A0A9D9GHV9-F1
#
_entry.id   AF-A0A9D9GHV9-F1
#
_cell.length_a   1.000
_cell.length_b   1.000
_cell.length_c   1.000
_cell.angle_alpha   90.00
_cell.angle_beta   90.00
_cell.angle_gamma   90.00
#
_symmetry.space_group_name_H-M   'P 1'
#
loop_
_entity.id
_entity.type
_entity.pdbx_description
1 polymer ?
#
loop_
_entity_poly.entity_id
_entity_poly.type
_entity_poly.pdbx_seq_one_letter_code
_entity_poly.pdbx_strand_id
1 'polypeptide(L)'
;MIKRHYSYFIAGAIWAIPGINIAVKGFRAYMLIRGGDIWWLMGITIAVALFFFIIFRKVSRRYTERISTLPERVMIWQIFPPKGWILLLFMMGLGIALKYIPGIPMAFTASFYSGLGPMLVVAAVRFMAAARVA
;
A
#
# COMPACT_ATOMS: atom_id res chain seq x y z
N MET A 1 8.07 -24.31 1.00
CA MET A 1 9.20 -23.36 0.95
C MET A 1 9.31 -22.85 -0.48
N ILE A 2 9.56 -21.57 -0.68
CA ILE A 2 9.62 -20.91 -1.99
C ILE A 2 11.04 -20.42 -2.26
N LYS A 3 11.45 -20.28 -3.54
CA LYS A 3 12.74 -19.64 -3.83
C LYS A 3 12.69 -18.17 -3.40
N ARG A 4 13.80 -17.65 -2.87
CA ARG A 4 13.95 -16.26 -2.41
C ARG A 4 13.51 -15.24 -3.48
N HIS A 5 13.86 -15.49 -4.74
CA HIS A 5 13.46 -14.65 -5.87
C HIS A 5 11.93 -14.46 -5.96
N TYR A 6 11.13 -15.51 -5.77
CA TYR A 6 9.65 -15.42 -5.76
C TYR A 6 9.09 -14.66 -4.55
N SER A 7 9.86 -14.53 -3.46
CA SER A 7 9.41 -13.83 -2.26
C SER A 7 9.21 -12.32 -2.51
N TYR A 8 10.01 -11.73 -3.40
CA TYR A 8 9.84 -10.33 -3.80
C TYR A 8 8.54 -10.12 -4.60
N PHE A 9 8.18 -11.05 -5.47
CA PHE A 9 6.92 -10.99 -6.23
C PHE A 9 5.71 -11.16 -5.32
N ILE A 10 5.77 -12.10 -4.37
CA ILE A 10 4.70 -12.29 -3.38
C ILE A 10 4.53 -11.04 -2.53
N ALA A 11 5.63 -10.47 -2.03
CA ALA A 11 5.58 -9.20 -1.30
C ALA A 11 4.96 -8.10 -2.19
N GLY A 12 5.45 -7.94 -3.42
CA GLY A 12 4.91 -7.00 -4.40
C GLY A 12 3.40 -7.15 -4.60
N ALA A 13 2.90 -8.37 -4.78
CA ALA A 13 1.47 -8.66 -4.96
C ALA A 13 0.64 -8.28 -3.73
N ILE A 14 1.13 -8.59 -2.51
CA ILE A 14 0.48 -8.24 -1.25
C ILE A 14 0.29 -6.72 -1.12
N TRP A 15 1.23 -5.92 -1.62
CA TRP A 15 1.12 -4.45 -1.60
C TRP A 15 0.34 -3.91 -2.80
N ALA A 16 0.48 -4.50 -4.00
CA ALA A 16 -0.13 -4.02 -5.23
C ALA A 16 -1.65 -4.21 -5.26
N ILE A 17 -2.14 -5.41 -4.92
CA ILE A 17 -3.57 -5.75 -5.03
C ILE A 17 -4.46 -4.80 -4.22
N PRO A 18 -4.25 -4.60 -2.90
CA PRO A 18 -5.05 -3.64 -2.14
C PRO A 18 -4.80 -2.20 -2.60
N GLY A 19 -3.56 -1.85 -2.98
CA GLY A 19 -3.20 -0.53 -3.48
C GLY A 19 -3.98 -0.11 -4.72
N ILE A 20 -4.06 -0.98 -5.73
CA ILE A 20 -4.84 -0.74 -6.95
C ILE A 20 -6.34 -0.65 -6.61
N ASN A 21 -6.85 -1.58 -5.82
CA ASN A 21 -8.28 -1.62 -5.46
C ASN A 21 -8.76 -0.31 -4.80
N ILE A 22 -8.01 0.19 -3.81
CA ILE A 22 -8.40 1.42 -3.13
C ILE A 22 -8.07 2.66 -3.96
N ALA A 23 -6.98 2.68 -4.74
CA ALA A 23 -6.69 3.79 -5.66
C ALA A 23 -7.85 3.99 -6.65
N VAL A 24 -8.36 2.91 -7.23
CA VAL A 24 -9.53 2.95 -8.14
C VAL A 24 -10.77 3.48 -7.40
N LYS A 25 -11.02 3.04 -6.16
CA LYS A 25 -12.14 3.56 -5.36
C LYS A 25 -12.01 5.06 -5.07
N GLY A 26 -10.81 5.52 -4.70
CA GLY A 26 -10.54 6.93 -4.45
C GLY A 26 -10.74 7.78 -5.71
N PHE A 27 -10.21 7.33 -6.84
CA PHE A 27 -10.34 8.04 -8.11
C PHE A 27 -11.80 8.10 -8.59
N ARG A 28 -12.55 7.00 -8.46
CA ARG A 28 -13.99 7.00 -8.75
C ARG A 28 -14.76 7.93 -7.82
N ALA A 29 -14.40 8.00 -6.53
CA ALA A 29 -15.02 8.93 -5.60
C ALA A 29 -14.76 10.40 -6.01
N TYR A 30 -13.56 10.73 -6.51
CA TYR A 30 -13.28 12.04 -7.08
C TYR A 30 -14.18 12.36 -8.29
N MET A 31 -14.39 11.40 -9.19
CA MET A 31 -15.25 11.60 -10.37
C MET A 31 -16.73 11.84 -10.03
N LEU A 32 -17.19 11.35 -8.87
CA LEU A 32 -18.57 11.50 -8.42
C LEU A 32 -18.81 12.83 -7.68
N ILE A 33 -17.75 13.49 -7.20
CA ILE A 33 -17.86 14.81 -6.58
C ILE A 33 -18.10 15.84 -7.68
N ARG A 34 -19.34 16.32 -7.81
CA ARG A 34 -19.73 17.41 -8.71
C ARG A 34 -19.75 18.71 -7.90
N GLY A 35 -18.79 19.61 -8.15
CA GLY A 35 -18.70 20.93 -7.47
C GLY A 35 -17.35 21.61 -7.65
N GLY A 36 -17.31 22.94 -7.49
CA GLY A 36 -16.16 23.80 -7.83
C GLY A 36 -14.96 23.79 -6.87
N ASP A 37 -15.10 23.24 -5.65
CA ASP A 37 -14.08 23.34 -4.60
C ASP A 37 -13.30 22.04 -4.38
N ILE A 38 -12.74 21.45 -5.44
CA ILE A 38 -11.90 20.23 -5.36
C ILE A 38 -10.46 20.53 -4.87
N TRP A 39 -10.03 21.80 -4.92
CA TRP A 39 -8.66 22.20 -4.63
C TRP A 39 -8.18 21.84 -3.21
N TRP A 40 -9.02 22.06 -2.19
CA TRP A 40 -8.66 21.71 -0.81
C TRP A 40 -8.54 20.19 -0.64
N LEU A 41 -9.40 19.40 -1.31
CA LEU A 41 -9.31 17.94 -1.33
C LEU A 41 -8.01 17.47 -1.97
N MET A 42 -7.59 18.09 -3.08
CA MET A 42 -6.30 17.77 -3.70
C MET A 42 -5.13 18.07 -2.76
N GLY A 43 -5.18 19.17 -2.01
CA GLY A 43 -4.20 19.49 -0.97
C GLY A 43 -4.10 18.37 0.08
N ILE A 44 -5.23 17.87 0.57
CA ILE A 44 -5.26 16.73 1.51
C ILE A 44 -4.71 15.46 0.86
N THR A 45 -5.10 15.15 -0.38
CA THR A 45 -4.60 13.98 -1.11
C THR A 45 -3.10 14.00 -1.24
N ILE A 46 -2.51 15.15 -1.57
CA ILE A 46 -1.06 15.33 -1.67
C ILE A 46 -0.41 15.13 -0.30
N ALA A 47 -0.97 15.73 0.76
CA ALA A 47 -0.45 15.56 2.13
C ALA A 47 -0.46 14.08 2.57
N VAL A 48 -1.57 13.37 2.32
CA VAL A 48 -1.71 11.92 2.57
C VAL A 48 -0.68 11.14 1.76
N ALA A 49 -0.57 11.42 0.45
CA ALA A 49 0.38 10.76 -0.43
C ALA A 49 1.82 10.94 0.06
N LEU A 50 2.23 12.16 0.43
CA LEU A 50 3.57 12.44 0.94
C LEU A 50 3.84 11.73 2.27
N PHE A 51 2.90 11.77 3.20
CA PHE A 51 3.00 11.08 4.48
C PHE A 51 3.20 9.57 4.29
N PHE A 52 2.35 8.94 3.50
CA PHE A 52 2.45 7.50 3.23
C PHE A 52 3.64 7.14 2.34
N PHE A 53 4.07 8.03 1.43
CA PHE A 53 5.28 7.84 0.64
C PHE A 53 6.49 7.62 1.54
N ILE A 54 6.67 8.47 2.56
CA ILE A 54 7.79 8.36 3.50
C ILE A 54 7.74 7.02 4.26
N ILE A 55 6.56 6.65 4.75
CA ILE A 55 6.35 5.40 5.50
C ILE A 55 6.63 4.20 4.60
N PHE A 56 5.96 4.08 3.46
CA PHE A 56 6.08 2.93 2.57
C PHE A 56 7.45 2.85 1.91
N ARG A 57 8.13 3.97 1.65
CA ARG A 57 9.54 3.95 1.21
C ARG A 57 10.45 3.32 2.25
N LYS A 58 10.27 3.66 3.54
CA LYS A 58 11.06 3.10 4.64
C LYS A 58 10.71 1.62 4.88
N VAL A 59 9.44 1.27 4.81
CA VAL A 59 8.94 -0.11 4.96
C VAL A 59 9.43 -1.00 3.83
N SER A 60 9.22 -0.61 2.57
CA SER A 60 9.64 -1.35 1.38
C SER A 60 11.15 -1.63 1.40
N ARG A 61 11.98 -0.61 1.68
CA ARG A 61 13.43 -0.77 1.82
C ARG A 61 13.80 -1.80 2.89
N ARG A 62 13.28 -1.68 4.11
CA ARG A 62 13.59 -2.60 5.21
C ARG A 62 13.20 -4.04 4.91
N TYR A 63 12.08 -4.24 4.22
CA TYR A 63 11.60 -5.59 3.91
C TYR A 63 12.38 -6.20 2.75
N THR A 64 12.74 -5.40 1.74
CA THR A 64 13.66 -5.83 0.68
C THR A 64 15.03 -6.23 1.24
N GLU A 65 15.63 -5.40 2.10
CA GLU A 65 16.92 -5.70 2.77
C GLU A 65 16.82 -6.98 3.62
N ARG A 66 15.67 -7.25 4.23
CA ARG A 66 15.45 -8.51 4.95
C ARG A 66 15.42 -9.70 3.99
N ILE A 67 14.63 -9.62 2.92
CA ILE A 67 14.48 -10.73 1.96
C ILE A 67 15.83 -11.12 1.37
N SER A 68 16.73 -10.16 1.09
CA SER A 68 18.06 -10.46 0.53
C SER A 68 18.96 -11.27 1.48
N THR A 69 18.79 -11.10 2.80
CA THR A 69 19.53 -11.85 3.82
C THR A 69 18.98 -13.25 4.10
N LEU A 70 17.80 -13.59 3.55
CA LEU A 70 17.20 -14.91 3.75
C LEU A 70 17.90 -15.98 2.89
N PRO A 71 17.86 -17.27 3.33
CA PRO A 71 18.38 -18.38 2.56
C PRO A 71 17.64 -18.56 1.23
N GLU A 72 18.19 -19.34 0.30
CA GLU A 72 17.63 -19.53 -1.04
C GLU A 72 16.20 -20.10 -1.01
N ARG A 73 15.88 -20.91 0.00
CA ARG A 73 14.53 -21.42 0.28
C ARG A 73 13.94 -20.69 1.49
N VAL A 74 12.90 -19.92 1.25
CA VAL A 74 12.24 -19.05 2.23
C VAL A 74 10.85 -19.59 2.57
N MET A 75 10.42 -19.46 3.83
CA MET A 75 9.02 -19.62 4.22
C MET A 75 8.29 -18.27 4.17
N ILE A 76 7.02 -18.25 3.77
CA ILE A 76 6.24 -17.01 3.60
C ILE A 76 6.26 -16.12 4.86
N TRP A 77 6.18 -16.73 6.04
CA TRP A 77 6.23 -16.05 7.34
C TRP A 77 7.52 -15.26 7.59
N GLN A 78 8.63 -15.65 6.94
CA GLN A 78 9.95 -15.03 7.11
C GLN A 78 10.14 -13.78 6.24
N ILE A 79 9.32 -13.61 5.20
CA ILE A 79 9.36 -12.50 4.24
C ILE A 79 9.21 -11.16 4.98
N PHE A 80 8.25 -11.08 5.91
CA PHE A 80 7.99 -9.89 6.70
C PHE A 80 8.48 -10.06 8.14
N PRO A 81 9.04 -9.01 8.77
CA PRO A 81 9.25 -9.02 10.21
C PRO A 81 7.90 -9.06 10.94
N PRO A 82 7.86 -9.41 12.25
CA PRO A 82 6.62 -9.40 13.03
C PRO A 82 5.84 -8.08 12.92
N LYS A 83 6.56 -6.95 12.92
CA LYS A 83 5.98 -5.60 12.71
C LYS A 83 5.30 -5.44 11.34
N GLY A 84 5.77 -6.15 10.32
CA GLY A 84 5.16 -6.14 8.99
C GLY A 84 3.87 -6.94 8.90
N TRP A 85 3.79 -8.07 9.61
CA TRP A 85 2.53 -8.80 9.77
C TRP A 85 1.49 -7.99 10.53
N ILE A 86 1.90 -7.30 11.60
CA ILE A 86 1.02 -6.37 12.33
C ILE A 86 0.54 -5.24 11.41
N LEU A 87 1.43 -4.64 10.61
CA LEU A 87 1.05 -3.60 9.65
C LEU A 87 0.02 -4.11 8.64
N LEU A 88 0.24 -5.29 8.06
CA LEU A 88 -0.71 -5.90 7.11
C LEU A 88 -2.07 -6.15 7.76
N LEU A 89 -2.08 -6.71 8.98
CA LEU A 89 -3.31 -6.97 9.73
C LEU A 89 -4.04 -5.67 10.09
N PHE A 90 -3.30 -4.64 10.51
CA PHE A 90 -3.85 -3.31 10.75
C PHE A 90 -4.44 -2.70 9.48
N MET A 91 -3.76 -2.80 8.34
CA MET A 91 -4.26 -2.26 7.07
C MET A 91 -5.52 -2.98 6.57
N MET A 92 -5.57 -4.30 6.68
CA MET A 92 -6.77 -5.07 6.34
C MET A 92 -7.91 -4.75 7.31
N GLY A 93 -7.62 -4.72 8.61
CA GLY A 93 -8.58 -4.38 9.66
C GLY A 93 -9.15 -2.97 9.48
N LEU A 94 -8.30 -1.99 9.19
CA LEU A 94 -8.70 -0.60 8.94
C LEU A 94 -9.55 -0.49 7.67
N GLY A 95 -9.17 -1.18 6.58
CA GLY A 95 -9.97 -1.19 5.34
C GLY A 95 -11.35 -1.83 5.51
N ILE A 96 -11.43 -2.91 6.30
CA ILE A 96 -12.69 -3.57 6.64
C ILE A 96 -13.52 -2.68 7.58
N ALA A 97 -12.92 -2.11 8.61
CA ALA A 97 -13.58 -1.19 9.54
C ALA A 97 -14.20 0.00 8.79
N LEU A 98 -13.44 0.62 7.88
CA LEU A 98 -13.96 1.70 7.04
C LEU A 98 -15.16 1.23 6.19
N LYS A 99 -15.19 -0.01 5.69
CA LYS A 99 -16.35 -0.51 4.95
C LYS A 99 -17.64 -0.55 5.78
N TYR A 100 -17.54 -0.77 7.09
CA TYR A 100 -18.69 -0.91 7.99
C TYR A 100 -19.06 0.36 8.75
N ILE A 101 -18.29 1.43 8.64
CA ILE A 101 -18.67 2.73 9.21
C ILE A 101 -19.76 3.35 8.33
N PRO A 102 -21.01 3.48 8.82
CA PRO A 102 -22.06 4.14 8.06
C PRO A 102 -21.72 5.63 7.91
N GLY A 103 -21.88 6.15 6.70
CA GLY A 103 -21.72 7.59 6.44
C GLY A 103 -20.28 8.08 6.26
N ILE A 104 -19.33 7.23 5.83
CA ILE A 104 -18.00 7.73 5.44
C ILE A 104 -18.15 8.83 4.37
N PRO A 105 -17.59 10.03 4.61
CA PRO A 105 -17.66 11.11 3.64
C PRO A 105 -17.02 10.72 2.32
N MET A 106 -17.69 11.03 1.20
CA MET A 106 -17.14 10.82 -0.13
C MET A 106 -15.82 11.58 -0.32
N ALA A 107 -15.72 12.77 0.28
CA ALA A 107 -14.50 13.58 0.39
C ALA A 107 -13.32 12.82 1.02
N PHE A 108 -13.56 12.07 2.11
CA PHE A 108 -12.52 11.27 2.76
C PHE A 108 -12.09 10.12 1.86
N THR A 109 -13.05 9.39 1.28
CA THR A 109 -12.75 8.28 0.35
C THR A 109 -11.96 8.76 -0.86
N ALA A 110 -12.37 9.88 -1.46
CA ALA A 110 -11.69 10.49 -2.60
C ALA A 110 -10.26 10.86 -2.25
N SER A 111 -10.07 11.63 -1.17
CA SER A 111 -8.74 12.13 -0.84
C SER A 111 -7.81 11.07 -0.25
N PHE A 112 -8.26 10.35 0.76
CA PHE A 112 -7.45 9.37 1.48
C PHE A 112 -7.07 8.18 0.59
N TYR A 113 -8.03 7.57 -0.12
CA TYR A 113 -7.72 6.39 -0.95
C TYR A 113 -6.94 6.73 -2.22
N SER A 114 -7.15 7.92 -2.80
CA SER A 114 -6.33 8.37 -3.94
C SER A 114 -4.92 8.76 -3.52
N GLY A 115 -4.69 9.18 -2.28
CA GLY A 115 -3.35 9.42 -1.75
C GLY A 115 -2.63 8.13 -1.34
N LEU A 116 -3.30 7.27 -0.58
CA LEU A 116 -2.71 6.07 0.01
C LEU A 116 -2.54 4.92 -1.00
N GLY A 117 -3.51 4.71 -1.89
CA GLY A 117 -3.50 3.62 -2.88
C GLY A 117 -2.28 3.63 -3.80
N PRO A 118 -1.95 4.75 -4.47
CA PRO A 118 -0.75 4.84 -5.30
C PRO A 118 0.55 4.58 -4.53
N MET A 119 0.64 4.96 -3.25
CA MET A 119 1.86 4.74 -2.46
C MET A 119 2.11 3.27 -2.13
N LEU A 120 1.04 2.47 -1.98
CA LEU A 120 1.13 1.01 -1.91
C LEU A 120 1.64 0.40 -3.23
N VAL A 121 1.16 0.91 -4.37
CA VAL A 121 1.63 0.47 -5.69
C VAL A 121 3.10 0.84 -5.88
N VAL A 122 3.52 2.03 -5.46
CA VAL A 122 4.94 2.42 -5.47
C VAL A 122 5.77 1.47 -4.59
N ALA A 123 5.28 1.08 -3.42
CA ALA A 123 5.95 0.08 -2.59
C ALA A 123 6.10 -1.27 -3.32
N ALA A 124 5.04 -1.73 -3.99
CA ALA A 124 5.07 -2.95 -4.79
C ALA A 124 6.09 -2.90 -5.93
N VAL A 125 6.16 -1.79 -6.66
CA VAL A 125 7.16 -1.57 -7.71
C VAL A 125 8.58 -1.64 -7.16
N ARG A 126 8.82 -1.11 -5.95
CA ARG A 126 10.14 -1.21 -5.29
C ARG A 126 10.53 -2.64 -4.94
N PHE A 127 9.57 -3.48 -4.53
CA PHE A 127 9.83 -4.92 -4.34
C PHE A 127 10.18 -5.61 -5.66
N MET A 128 9.45 -5.32 -6.73
CA MET A 128 9.72 -5.88 -8.05
C MET A 128 11.07 -5.42 -8.62
N ALA A 129 11.42 -4.15 -8.43
CA ALA A 129 12.72 -3.62 -8.84
C ALA A 129 13.87 -4.31 -8.10
N ALA A 130 13.70 -4.58 -6.81
CA ALA A 130 14.69 -5.32 -6.03
C ALA A 130 14.83 -6.78 -6.47
N ALA A 131 13.74 -7.43 -6.91
CA ALA A 131 13.76 -8.78 -7.46
C ALA A 131 14.67 -8.90 -8.69
N ARG A 132 14.82 -7.83 -9.48
CA ARG A 132 15.66 -7.82 -10.68
C ARG A 132 17.16 -7.77 -10.38
N VAL A 133 17.53 -7.37 -9.16
CA VAL A 133 18.92 -7.16 -8.74
C VAL A 133 19.38 -8.26 -7.75
N ALA A 134 18.51 -9.23 -7.43
CA ALA A 134 18.70 -10.24 -6.38
C ALA A 134 18.69 -11.67 -6.92
#